data_AF-A0A9D6HI64-F1
#
_entry.id   AF-A0A9D6HI64-F1
#
_cell.length_a   1.000
_cell.length_b   1.000
_cell.length_c   1.000
_cell.angle_alpha   90.00
_cell.angle_beta   90.00
_cell.angle_gamma   90.00
#
_symmetry.space_group_name_H-M   'P 1'
#
loop_
_entity.id
_entity.type
_entity.pdbx_description
1 polymer ?
#
loop_
_entity_poly.entity_id
_entity_poly.type
_entity_poly.pdbx_seq_one_letter_code
_entity_poly.pdbx_strand_id
1 'polypeptide(L)'
;MAKKRGGQRKHWAEMARVWVWYHEIKQRSGWSDYSLDYEFAWTDESKASRSNDFRPRTFEWIRKSARKPAGQDPRWRGMHDLVVAVNQHPLFHGTQTIYMAEFWDMLQEQTPTPSIVQMRIDRLLHTNDLVRIDPDAATEVAKLVTKYGREQVFDRCLMLSLRKVDSLSGMALVWLLYLQTEPVQNWRFREILESIADKQLDVFFSHYFLLNLHLTYYTNAIDTLQHLRLDMSERPLQGYGYIETIGTWLILPQELINSISEDQLFSLDALAFG
;
A
#
# COMPACT_ATOMS: atom_id res chain seq x y z
N MET A 1 29.48 5.26 34.10
CA MET A 1 28.04 5.25 33.77
C MET A 1 27.88 5.12 32.27
N ALA A 2 27.43 3.96 31.78
CA ALA A 2 27.19 3.77 30.35
C ALA A 2 25.95 4.55 29.93
N LYS A 3 26.09 5.53 29.02
CA LYS A 3 24.96 6.21 28.39
C LYS A 3 24.07 5.14 27.73
N LYS A 4 22.84 4.97 28.22
CA LYS A 4 21.80 4.22 27.51
C LYS A 4 21.66 4.89 26.14
N ARG A 5 22.21 4.26 25.09
CA ARG A 5 21.96 4.67 23.70
C ARG A 5 20.47 4.47 23.50
N GLY A 6 19.69 5.56 23.57
CA GLY A 6 18.28 5.55 23.22
C GLY A 6 18.19 5.09 21.78
N GLY A 7 17.75 3.85 21.56
CA GLY A 7 17.50 3.35 20.23
C GLY A 7 16.50 4.28 19.55
N GLN A 8 16.77 4.66 18.30
CA GLN A 8 15.86 5.45 17.50
C GLN A 8 14.47 4.81 17.54
N ARG A 9 13.46 5.61 17.89
CA ARG A 9 12.07 5.12 17.96
C ARG A 9 11.70 4.60 16.57
N LYS A 10 11.18 3.37 16.51
CA LYS A 10 10.75 2.77 15.23
C LYS A 10 9.68 3.65 14.60
N HIS A 11 9.76 3.82 13.28
CA HIS A 11 8.72 4.49 12.52
C HIS A 11 7.39 3.77 12.71
N TRP A 12 6.29 4.52 12.84
CA TRP A 12 4.97 3.95 13.13
C TRP A 12 4.51 3.01 12.01
N ALA A 13 4.81 3.34 10.75
CA ALA A 13 4.47 2.53 9.58
C ALA A 13 5.12 1.14 9.63
N GLU A 14 6.35 1.05 10.16
CA GLU A 14 7.04 -0.23 10.31
C GLU A 14 6.45 -1.09 11.41
N MET A 15 5.87 -0.47 12.44
CA MET A 15 5.11 -1.23 13.45
C MET A 15 3.81 -1.76 12.85
N ALA A 16 3.08 -0.90 12.12
CA ALA A 16 1.84 -1.29 11.43
C ALA A 16 2.09 -2.42 10.42
N ARG A 17 3.09 -2.30 9.55
CA ARG A 17 3.52 -3.32 8.57
C ARG A 17 3.71 -4.69 9.21
N VAL A 18 4.46 -4.74 10.31
CA VAL A 18 4.78 -6.00 11.02
C VAL A 18 3.53 -6.59 11.66
N TRP A 19 2.67 -5.77 12.26
CA TRP A 19 1.44 -6.24 12.87
C TRP A 19 0.40 -6.67 11.85
N VAL A 20 0.18 -5.92 10.77
CA VAL A 20 -0.73 -6.32 9.68
C VAL A 20 -0.33 -7.70 9.15
N TRP A 21 0.95 -7.91 8.84
CA TRP A 21 1.44 -9.21 8.39
C TRP A 21 1.20 -10.33 9.41
N TYR A 22 1.45 -10.06 10.69
CA TYR A 22 1.16 -11.02 11.76
C TYR A 22 -0.34 -11.35 11.87
N HIS A 23 -1.20 -10.32 11.79
CA HIS A 23 -2.65 -10.50 11.84
C HIS A 23 -3.15 -11.35 10.67
N GLU A 24 -2.61 -11.14 9.47
CA GLU A 24 -2.94 -11.96 8.30
C GLU A 24 -2.63 -13.45 8.54
N ILE A 25 -1.46 -13.77 9.10
CA ILE A 25 -1.09 -15.16 9.46
C ILE A 25 -2.08 -15.73 10.48
N LYS A 26 -2.47 -14.91 11.47
CA LYS A 26 -3.38 -15.32 12.53
C LYS A 26 -4.82 -15.49 12.05
N GLN A 27 -5.28 -14.73 11.07
CA GLN A 27 -6.61 -14.92 10.47
C GLN A 27 -6.68 -16.21 9.64
N ARG A 28 -5.59 -16.59 8.97
CA ARG A 28 -5.51 -17.82 8.16
C ARG A 28 -5.27 -19.09 8.98
N SER A 29 -4.94 -18.98 10.26
CA SER A 29 -4.66 -20.15 11.10
C SER A 29 -4.93 -19.98 12.60
N GLY A 30 -5.36 -21.08 13.23
CA GLY A 30 -5.45 -21.20 14.69
C GLY A 30 -4.10 -21.43 15.40
N TRP A 31 -2.97 -21.33 14.71
CA TRP A 31 -1.66 -21.70 15.26
C TRP A 31 -1.23 -20.76 16.38
N SER A 32 -0.70 -21.31 17.47
CA SER A 32 -0.15 -20.51 18.55
C SER A 32 1.17 -19.84 18.14
N ASP A 33 1.54 -18.73 18.80
CA ASP A 33 2.85 -18.08 18.60
C ASP A 33 3.99 -19.10 18.71
N TYR A 34 3.88 -20.03 19.65
CA TYR A 34 4.83 -21.13 19.82
C TYR A 34 4.92 -22.06 18.60
N SER A 35 3.79 -22.42 18.01
CA SER A 35 3.75 -23.29 16.81
C SER A 35 4.36 -22.58 15.61
N LEU A 36 4.08 -21.28 15.47
CA LEU A 36 4.67 -20.43 14.43
C LEU A 36 6.19 -20.29 14.63
N ASP A 37 6.66 -20.07 15.87
CA ASP A 37 8.09 -20.02 16.19
C ASP A 37 8.77 -21.35 15.87
N TYR A 38 8.16 -22.46 16.27
CA TYR A 38 8.70 -23.79 16.02
C TYR A 38 8.85 -24.07 14.53
N GLU A 39 7.85 -23.71 13.72
CA GLU A 39 7.85 -24.01 12.28
C GLU A 39 8.73 -23.04 11.48
N PHE A 40 8.64 -21.73 11.76
CA PHE A 40 9.16 -20.70 10.85
C PHE A 40 10.34 -19.91 11.40
N ALA A 41 10.57 -19.83 12.72
CA ALA A 41 11.62 -18.94 13.23
C ALA A 41 13.03 -19.50 13.13
N TRP A 42 13.20 -20.81 12.92
CA TRP A 42 14.50 -21.48 12.79
C TRP A 42 15.03 -21.42 11.35
N THR A 43 16.34 -21.27 11.17
CA THR A 43 17.00 -21.40 9.86
C THR A 43 17.15 -22.86 9.44
N ASP A 44 17.35 -23.76 10.41
CA ASP A 44 17.49 -25.20 10.20
C ASP A 44 16.14 -25.90 10.04
N GLU A 45 15.99 -26.66 8.95
CA GLU A 45 14.83 -27.51 8.67
C GLU A 45 14.83 -28.77 9.54
N SER A 46 16.01 -29.20 10.02
CA SER A 46 16.13 -30.36 10.90
C SER A 46 15.54 -30.05 12.27
N LYS A 47 14.50 -30.80 12.66
CA LYS A 47 13.86 -30.66 13.98
C LYS A 47 14.76 -31.15 15.12
N ALA A 48 15.85 -31.85 14.81
CA ALA A 48 16.75 -32.49 15.76
C ALA A 48 17.58 -31.49 16.58
N SER A 49 17.85 -30.29 16.05
CA SER A 49 18.64 -29.24 16.71
C SER A 49 17.80 -28.25 17.54
N ARG A 50 16.46 -28.39 17.51
CA ARG A 50 15.52 -27.45 18.15
C ARG A 50 15.37 -27.74 19.64
N SER A 51 16.18 -27.07 20.46
CA SER A 51 16.04 -27.10 21.93
C SER A 51 14.90 -26.18 22.40
N ASN A 52 14.07 -26.67 23.33
CA ASN A 52 13.03 -25.87 23.97
C ASN A 52 13.59 -24.71 24.82
N ASP A 53 14.77 -24.87 25.40
CA ASP A 53 15.39 -23.87 26.29
C ASP A 53 15.93 -22.65 25.53
N PHE A 54 16.29 -22.84 24.26
CA PHE A 54 16.82 -21.79 23.37
C PHE A 54 15.85 -21.41 22.26
N ARG A 55 14.55 -21.61 22.48
CA ARG A 55 13.55 -21.31 21.46
C ARG A 55 13.47 -19.80 21.17
N PRO A 56 13.41 -19.39 19.90
CA PRO A 56 13.05 -18.02 19.56
C PRO A 56 11.61 -17.74 20.03
N ARG A 57 11.38 -16.50 20.50
CA ARG A 57 10.04 -15.98 20.84
C ARG A 57 9.61 -14.93 19.84
N THR A 58 9.86 -15.21 18.56
CA THR A 58 9.78 -14.22 17.48
C THR A 58 8.34 -13.76 17.29
N PHE A 59 7.39 -14.68 17.13
CA PHE A 59 5.98 -14.33 16.94
C PHE A 59 5.36 -13.71 18.19
N GLU A 60 5.76 -14.16 19.39
CA GLU A 60 5.34 -13.52 20.66
C GLU A 60 5.81 -12.05 20.73
N TRP A 61 7.06 -11.77 20.35
CA TRP A 61 7.60 -10.42 20.35
C TRP A 61 7.04 -9.53 19.24
N ILE A 62 6.74 -10.11 18.08
CA ILE A 62 6.00 -9.44 17.01
C ILE A 62 4.63 -9.01 17.55
N ARG A 63 3.83 -9.94 18.08
CA ARG A 63 2.52 -9.62 18.64
C ARG A 63 2.58 -8.53 19.70
N LYS A 64 3.49 -8.64 20.68
CA LYS A 64 3.55 -7.71 21.82
C LYS A 64 4.09 -6.32 21.47
N SER A 65 4.98 -6.22 20.48
CA SER A 65 5.82 -5.01 20.33
C SER A 65 6.24 -4.69 18.90
N ALA A 66 5.65 -5.33 17.89
CA ALA A 66 6.04 -5.24 16.49
C ALA A 66 7.57 -5.39 16.31
N ARG A 67 8.18 -6.32 17.08
CA ARG A 67 9.63 -6.51 17.05
C ARG A 67 10.03 -7.38 15.88
N LYS A 68 10.63 -6.77 14.87
CA LYS A 68 11.36 -7.49 13.83
C LYS A 68 12.48 -8.34 14.46
N PRO A 69 12.55 -9.65 14.17
CA PRO A 69 13.72 -10.45 14.53
C PRO A 69 14.93 -9.97 13.72
N ALA A 70 16.04 -9.78 14.43
CA ALA A 70 17.27 -9.24 13.84
C ALA A 70 18.17 -10.32 13.22
N GLY A 71 17.85 -11.61 13.39
CA GLY A 71 18.68 -12.72 12.88
C GLY A 71 20.11 -12.74 13.48
N GLN A 72 20.30 -12.18 14.68
CA GLN A 72 21.64 -12.09 15.30
C GLN A 72 22.19 -13.47 15.70
N ASP A 73 21.31 -14.40 16.02
CA ASP A 73 21.67 -15.80 16.20
C ASP A 73 21.56 -16.50 14.83
N PRO A 74 22.62 -17.14 14.31
CA PRO A 74 22.59 -17.78 12.99
C PRO A 74 21.57 -18.92 12.90
N ARG A 75 21.06 -19.41 14.03
CA ARG A 75 20.01 -20.43 14.09
C ARG A 75 18.61 -19.86 13.83
N TRP A 76 18.43 -18.54 13.88
CA TRP A 76 17.13 -17.88 13.81
C TRP A 76 17.03 -16.97 12.59
N ARG A 77 15.88 -17.04 11.90
CA ARG A 77 15.63 -16.21 10.72
C ARG A 77 15.53 -14.73 11.10
N GLY A 78 16.11 -13.87 10.26
CA GLY A 78 15.79 -12.45 10.24
C GLY A 78 14.38 -12.20 9.70
N MET A 79 13.88 -10.97 9.80
CA MET A 79 12.50 -10.67 9.39
C MET A 79 12.22 -10.99 7.92
N HIS A 80 13.17 -10.70 7.02
CA HIS A 80 13.00 -10.98 5.59
C HIS A 80 12.86 -12.48 5.32
N ASP A 81 13.81 -13.28 5.82
CA ASP A 81 13.80 -14.74 5.64
C ASP A 81 12.60 -15.38 6.33
N LEU A 82 12.16 -14.84 7.46
CA LEU A 82 10.96 -15.29 8.15
C LEU A 82 9.71 -15.11 7.27
N VAL A 83 9.56 -13.94 6.64
CA VAL A 83 8.42 -13.65 5.75
C VAL A 83 8.42 -14.60 4.56
N VAL A 84 9.59 -14.84 3.96
CA VAL A 84 9.73 -15.79 2.84
C VAL A 84 9.35 -17.21 3.28
N ALA A 85 9.87 -17.68 4.42
CA ALA A 85 9.59 -19.02 4.93
C ALA A 85 8.10 -19.24 5.26
N VAL A 86 7.45 -18.24 5.85
CA VAL A 86 5.99 -18.30 6.10
C VAL A 86 5.24 -18.38 4.77
N ASN A 87 5.58 -17.53 3.80
CA ASN A 87 4.90 -17.48 2.51
C ASN A 87 5.02 -18.76 1.65
N GLN A 88 6.08 -19.53 1.85
CA GLN A 88 6.26 -20.84 1.21
C GLN A 88 5.30 -21.90 1.75
N HIS A 89 4.75 -21.72 2.95
CA HIS A 89 3.79 -22.65 3.52
C HIS A 89 2.40 -22.47 2.86
N PRO A 90 1.73 -23.55 2.41
CA PRO A 90 0.46 -23.45 1.67
C PRO A 90 -0.64 -22.63 2.36
N LEU A 91 -0.75 -22.72 3.69
CA LEU A 91 -1.74 -21.96 4.47
C LEU A 91 -1.51 -20.44 4.45
N PHE A 92 -0.28 -19.99 4.19
CA PHE A 92 0.12 -18.58 4.31
C PHE A 92 0.62 -18.00 2.99
N HIS A 93 0.35 -18.67 1.88
CA HIS A 93 0.73 -18.22 0.56
C HIS A 93 0.14 -16.85 0.24
N GLY A 94 0.96 -15.92 -0.25
CA GLY A 94 0.59 -14.53 -0.52
C GLY A 94 0.80 -13.57 0.65
N THR A 95 1.07 -14.04 1.88
CA THR A 95 1.32 -13.13 3.01
C THR A 95 2.57 -12.27 2.82
N GLN A 96 3.52 -12.72 1.99
CA GLN A 96 4.70 -11.93 1.64
C GLN A 96 4.35 -10.65 0.88
N THR A 97 3.33 -10.64 0.02
CA THR A 97 2.99 -9.43 -0.77
C THR A 97 2.50 -8.31 0.14
N ILE A 98 1.74 -8.64 1.18
CA ILE A 98 1.30 -7.69 2.22
C ILE A 98 2.49 -7.08 2.95
N TYR A 99 3.47 -7.91 3.34
CA TYR A 99 4.65 -7.40 4.03
C TYR A 99 5.54 -6.59 3.10
N MET A 100 5.70 -6.98 1.84
CA MET A 100 6.62 -6.35 0.88
C MET A 100 5.97 -5.23 0.07
N ALA A 101 4.72 -4.86 0.36
CA ALA A 101 4.02 -3.82 -0.38
C ALA A 101 4.76 -2.47 -0.31
N GLU A 102 4.87 -1.82 -1.46
CA GLU A 102 5.53 -0.51 -1.61
C GLU A 102 4.87 0.58 -0.76
N PHE A 103 3.57 0.44 -0.48
CA PHE A 103 2.83 1.39 0.34
C PHE A 103 3.51 1.66 1.69
N TRP A 104 4.11 0.64 2.31
CA TRP A 104 4.82 0.79 3.59
C TRP A 104 6.06 1.68 3.50
N ASP A 105 6.75 1.63 2.38
CA ASP A 105 7.96 2.42 2.15
C ASP A 105 7.57 3.87 1.87
N MET A 106 6.48 4.09 1.12
CA MET A 106 5.93 5.43 0.85
C MET A 106 5.49 6.18 2.11
N LEU A 107 4.95 5.48 3.12
CA LEU A 107 4.59 6.07 4.41
C LEU A 107 5.81 6.58 5.22
N GLN A 108 7.03 6.26 4.80
CA GLN A 108 8.27 6.64 5.46
C GLN A 108 9.08 7.65 4.65
N GLU A 109 8.69 7.90 3.40
CA GLU A 109 9.36 8.84 2.53
C GLU A 109 9.02 10.28 2.90
N GLN A 110 9.99 11.17 2.75
CA GLN A 110 9.81 12.58 3.10
C GLN A 110 9.60 13.46 1.87
N THR A 111 10.31 13.21 0.77
CA THR A 111 10.27 14.06 -0.43
C THR A 111 10.66 13.26 -1.69
N PRO A 112 9.73 12.54 -2.33
CA PRO A 112 10.01 11.83 -3.58
C PRO A 112 10.11 12.80 -4.76
N THR A 113 10.99 12.51 -5.73
CA THR A 113 11.06 13.28 -6.98
C THR A 113 9.91 12.92 -7.92
N PRO A 114 9.48 13.83 -8.81
CA PRO A 114 8.43 13.55 -9.79
C PRO A 114 8.73 12.36 -10.71
N SER A 115 10.01 12.16 -11.05
CA SER A 115 10.47 11.02 -11.88
C SER A 115 10.27 9.68 -11.17
N ILE A 116 10.59 9.60 -9.87
CA ILE A 116 10.36 8.40 -9.05
C ILE A 116 8.86 8.13 -8.91
N VAL A 117 8.06 9.17 -8.66
CA VAL A 117 6.59 9.03 -8.57
C VAL A 117 6.04 8.48 -9.87
N GLN A 118 6.41 9.04 -11.02
CA GLN A 118 5.95 8.57 -12.32
C GLN A 118 6.36 7.11 -12.60
N MET A 119 7.63 6.76 -12.35
CA MET A 119 8.14 5.40 -12.49
C MET A 119 7.32 4.38 -11.67
N ARG A 120 6.98 4.74 -10.42
CA ARG A 120 6.20 3.86 -9.54
C ARG A 120 4.76 3.69 -10.02
N ILE A 121 4.14 4.77 -10.51
CA ILE A 121 2.80 4.66 -11.08
C ILE A 121 2.83 3.76 -12.30
N ASP A 122 3.77 3.95 -13.23
CA ASP A 122 3.88 3.10 -14.42
C ASP A 122 4.05 1.63 -14.06
N ARG A 123 4.86 1.33 -13.04
CA ARG A 123 5.00 -0.04 -12.52
C ARG A 123 3.70 -0.59 -11.95
N LEU A 124 2.97 0.18 -11.14
CA LEU A 124 1.69 -0.25 -10.56
C LEU A 124 0.64 -0.46 -11.65
N LEU A 125 0.58 0.42 -12.64
CA LEU A 125 -0.33 0.28 -13.77
C LEU A 125 -0.02 -1.01 -14.55
N HIS A 126 1.25 -1.21 -14.92
CA HIS A 126 1.67 -2.41 -15.64
C HIS A 126 1.42 -3.71 -14.87
N THR A 127 1.70 -3.74 -13.56
CA THR A 127 1.55 -4.95 -12.74
C THR A 127 0.08 -5.34 -12.53
N ASN A 128 -0.84 -4.39 -12.69
CA ASN A 128 -2.27 -4.60 -12.45
C ASN A 128 -3.11 -4.51 -13.74
N ASP A 129 -2.49 -4.61 -14.91
CA ASP A 129 -3.15 -4.51 -16.22
C ASP A 129 -4.03 -3.25 -16.37
N LEU A 130 -3.56 -2.13 -15.80
CA LEU A 130 -4.20 -0.83 -15.90
C LEU A 130 -3.48 0.05 -16.92
N VAL A 131 -4.22 0.96 -17.53
CA VAL A 131 -3.70 1.94 -18.46
C VAL A 131 -4.15 3.35 -18.09
N ARG A 132 -3.32 4.33 -18.46
CA ARG A 132 -3.71 5.74 -18.48
C ARG A 132 -4.20 6.12 -19.86
N ILE A 133 -5.32 6.83 -19.90
CA ILE A 133 -5.96 7.27 -21.12
C ILE A 133 -6.08 8.78 -21.07
N ASP A 134 -5.54 9.41 -22.11
CA ASP A 134 -5.82 10.80 -22.41
C ASP A 134 -7.32 10.90 -22.76
N PRO A 135 -8.13 11.65 -21.98
CA PRO A 135 -9.57 11.77 -22.21
C PRO A 135 -9.91 12.30 -23.60
N ASP A 136 -9.00 13.04 -24.25
CA ASP A 136 -9.23 13.62 -25.56
C ASP A 136 -8.88 12.64 -26.71
N ALA A 137 -8.10 11.60 -26.43
CA ALA A 137 -7.66 10.63 -27.43
C ALA A 137 -8.63 9.46 -27.65
N ALA A 138 -9.44 9.12 -26.65
CA ALA A 138 -10.34 7.96 -26.69
C ALA A 138 -11.81 8.39 -26.91
N THR A 139 -12.40 8.01 -28.04
CA THR A 139 -13.72 8.51 -28.48
C THR A 139 -14.85 8.23 -27.48
N GLU A 140 -14.93 7.03 -26.91
CA GLU A 140 -15.99 6.69 -25.93
C GLU A 140 -15.82 7.43 -24.61
N VAL A 141 -14.58 7.56 -24.16
CA VAL A 141 -14.21 8.33 -22.98
C VAL A 141 -14.54 9.81 -23.15
N ALA A 142 -14.20 10.40 -24.29
CA ALA A 142 -14.51 11.80 -24.60
C ALA A 142 -16.02 12.09 -24.55
N LYS A 143 -16.86 11.15 -25.03
CA LYS A 143 -18.32 11.26 -24.93
C LYS A 143 -18.79 11.30 -23.47
N LEU A 144 -18.25 10.41 -22.64
CA LEU A 144 -18.58 10.35 -21.21
C LEU A 144 -18.13 11.62 -20.48
N VAL A 145 -16.91 12.10 -20.76
CA VAL A 145 -16.38 13.35 -20.19
C VAL A 145 -17.25 14.55 -20.60
N THR A 146 -17.70 14.60 -21.86
CA THR A 146 -18.61 15.67 -22.33
C THR A 146 -19.95 15.63 -21.60
N LYS A 147 -20.46 14.44 -21.27
CA LYS A 147 -21.77 14.25 -20.63
C LYS A 147 -21.75 14.48 -19.11
N TYR A 148 -20.71 14.01 -18.41
CA TYR A 148 -20.66 13.97 -16.94
C TYR A 148 -19.62 14.91 -16.32
N GLY A 149 -18.72 15.46 -17.13
CA GLY A 149 -17.56 16.19 -16.65
C GLY A 149 -16.37 15.27 -16.35
N ARG A 150 -15.18 15.85 -16.46
CA ARG A 150 -13.91 15.12 -16.41
C ARG A 150 -13.65 14.53 -15.03
N GLU A 151 -13.94 15.29 -13.99
CA GLU A 151 -13.68 14.92 -12.60
C GLU A 151 -14.55 13.74 -12.17
N GLN A 152 -15.83 13.73 -12.57
CA GLN A 152 -16.73 12.62 -12.25
C GLN A 152 -16.32 11.33 -12.99
N VAL A 153 -15.96 11.43 -14.28
CA VAL A 153 -15.47 10.27 -15.04
C VAL A 153 -14.14 9.77 -14.46
N PHE A 154 -13.26 10.67 -14.03
CA PHE A 154 -12.00 10.31 -13.36
C PHE A 154 -12.24 9.50 -12.10
N ASP A 155 -13.09 9.99 -11.18
CA ASP A 155 -13.45 9.27 -9.96
C ASP A 155 -13.97 7.86 -10.29
N ARG A 156 -14.96 7.75 -11.18
CA ARG A 156 -15.57 6.46 -11.50
C ARG A 156 -14.62 5.49 -12.19
N CYS A 157 -13.77 5.96 -13.11
CA CYS A 157 -12.75 5.15 -13.77
C CYS A 157 -11.71 4.63 -12.76
N LEU A 158 -11.23 5.50 -11.87
CA LEU A 158 -10.26 5.13 -10.84
C LEU A 158 -10.88 4.12 -9.87
N MET A 159 -12.09 4.38 -9.38
CA MET A 159 -12.82 3.47 -8.50
C MET A 159 -13.07 2.10 -9.14
N LEU A 160 -13.39 2.06 -10.43
CA LEU A 160 -13.53 0.81 -11.18
C LEU A 160 -12.21 0.04 -11.26
N SER A 161 -11.11 0.75 -11.52
CA SER A 161 -9.77 0.17 -11.58
C SER A 161 -9.33 -0.41 -10.23
N LEU A 162 -9.55 0.33 -9.14
CA LEU A 162 -9.16 -0.05 -7.79
C LEU A 162 -9.86 -1.33 -7.30
N ARG A 163 -11.02 -1.71 -7.86
CA ARG A 163 -11.69 -2.98 -7.54
C ARG A 163 -10.91 -4.22 -8.00
N LYS A 164 -10.00 -4.07 -8.96
CA LYS A 164 -9.18 -5.16 -9.50
C LYS A 164 -7.78 -5.23 -8.89
N VAL A 165 -7.41 -4.22 -8.09
CA VAL A 165 -6.10 -4.06 -7.49
C VAL A 165 -6.17 -4.51 -6.03
N ASP A 166 -5.12 -5.15 -5.52
CA ASP A 166 -5.06 -5.45 -4.08
C ASP A 166 -5.06 -4.14 -3.25
N SER A 167 -5.55 -4.20 -2.02
CA SER A 167 -5.79 -3.00 -1.22
C SER A 167 -4.53 -2.12 -1.03
N LEU A 168 -3.35 -2.74 -0.87
CA LEU A 168 -2.10 -2.02 -0.62
C LEU A 168 -1.56 -1.39 -1.90
N SER A 169 -1.60 -2.10 -3.02
CA SER A 169 -1.26 -1.52 -4.34
C SER A 169 -2.24 -0.42 -4.74
N GLY A 170 -3.53 -0.56 -4.41
CA GLY A 170 -4.56 0.45 -4.65
C GLY A 170 -4.29 1.74 -3.84
N MET A 171 -4.00 1.60 -2.54
CA MET A 171 -3.61 2.73 -1.70
C MET A 171 -2.32 3.39 -2.20
N ALA A 172 -1.32 2.61 -2.59
CA ALA A 172 -0.09 3.14 -3.18
C ALA A 172 -0.36 3.94 -4.46
N LEU A 173 -1.22 3.43 -5.35
CA LEU A 173 -1.59 4.11 -6.59
C LEU A 173 -2.29 5.45 -6.29
N VAL A 174 -3.30 5.46 -5.43
CA VAL A 174 -4.03 6.68 -5.04
C VAL A 174 -3.08 7.70 -4.42
N TRP A 175 -2.18 7.25 -3.56
CA TRP A 175 -1.20 8.10 -2.89
C TRP A 175 -0.19 8.71 -3.88
N LEU A 176 0.28 7.95 -4.87
CA LEU A 176 1.18 8.49 -5.91
C LEU A 176 0.46 9.47 -6.84
N LEU A 177 -0.80 9.18 -7.20
CA LEU A 177 -1.63 10.09 -7.99
C LEU A 177 -1.88 11.40 -7.23
N TYR A 178 -2.11 11.32 -5.92
CA TYR A 178 -2.26 12.49 -5.07
C TYR A 178 -1.04 13.42 -5.18
N LEU A 179 0.17 12.86 -5.05
CA LEU A 179 1.41 13.61 -5.22
C LEU A 179 1.55 14.17 -6.63
N GLN A 180 1.19 13.41 -7.65
CA GLN A 180 1.25 13.89 -9.03
C GLN A 180 0.28 15.04 -9.32
N THR A 181 -0.84 15.10 -8.59
CA THR A 181 -1.81 16.20 -8.64
C THR A 181 -1.50 17.37 -7.70
N GLU A 182 -0.28 17.45 -7.15
CA GLU A 182 0.14 18.54 -6.28
C GLU A 182 -0.09 19.97 -6.83
N PRO A 183 0.07 20.26 -8.14
CA PRO A 183 -0.18 21.59 -8.69
C PRO A 183 -1.59 22.13 -8.43
N VAL A 184 -1.68 23.43 -8.11
CA VAL A 184 -2.93 24.10 -7.67
C VAL A 184 -4.07 23.97 -8.68
N GLN A 185 -3.79 23.95 -9.98
CA GLN A 185 -4.83 23.82 -11.01
C GLN A 185 -5.60 22.48 -10.95
N ASN A 186 -5.05 21.46 -10.28
CA ASN A 186 -5.61 20.11 -10.21
C ASN A 186 -6.41 19.85 -8.91
N TRP A 187 -6.76 20.90 -8.15
CA TRP A 187 -7.36 20.76 -6.81
C TRP A 187 -8.59 19.85 -6.74
N ARG A 188 -9.45 19.84 -7.77
CA ARG A 188 -10.64 18.95 -7.79
C ARG A 188 -10.28 17.47 -7.86
N PHE A 189 -9.26 17.12 -8.64
CA PHE A 189 -8.75 15.74 -8.69
C PHE A 189 -8.10 15.36 -7.38
N ARG A 190 -7.42 16.32 -6.74
CA ARG A 190 -6.83 16.14 -5.42
C ARG A 190 -7.90 15.84 -4.36
N GLU A 191 -9.02 16.58 -4.33
CA GLU A 191 -10.13 16.30 -3.42
C GLU A 191 -10.73 14.90 -3.62
N ILE A 192 -10.87 14.45 -4.87
CA ILE A 192 -11.30 13.08 -5.19
C ILE A 192 -10.32 12.06 -4.60
N LEU A 193 -9.02 12.25 -4.86
CA LEU A 193 -7.97 11.35 -4.38
C LEU A 193 -7.87 11.33 -2.86
N GLU A 194 -8.05 12.47 -2.18
CA GLU A 194 -8.14 12.56 -0.73
C GLU A 194 -9.33 11.76 -0.21
N SER A 195 -10.51 11.90 -0.82
CA SER A 195 -11.70 11.14 -0.41
C SER A 195 -11.53 9.62 -0.60
N ILE A 196 -10.85 9.20 -1.67
CA ILE A 196 -10.56 7.78 -1.91
C ILE A 196 -9.53 7.26 -0.90
N ALA A 197 -8.45 8.01 -0.66
CA ALA A 197 -7.41 7.65 0.28
C ALA A 197 -7.97 7.53 1.71
N ASP A 198 -8.74 8.52 2.15
CA ASP A 198 -9.44 8.57 3.45
C ASP A 198 -10.23 7.27 3.68
N LYS A 199 -11.11 6.91 2.76
CA LYS A 199 -11.92 5.68 2.84
C LYS A 199 -11.07 4.41 2.84
N GLN A 200 -10.08 4.30 1.94
CA GLN A 200 -9.25 3.10 1.86
C GLN A 200 -8.43 2.89 3.13
N LEU A 201 -7.87 3.97 3.70
CA LEU A 201 -7.08 3.92 4.92
C LEU A 201 -7.95 3.55 6.13
N ASP A 202 -9.14 4.16 6.26
CA ASP A 202 -10.09 3.86 7.35
C ASP A 202 -10.51 2.38 7.31
N VAL A 203 -10.95 1.89 6.15
CA VAL A 203 -11.32 0.48 5.96
C VAL A 203 -10.15 -0.45 6.23
N PHE A 204 -8.97 -0.13 5.70
CA PHE A 204 -7.78 -0.98 5.88
C PHE A 204 -7.35 -1.06 7.34
N PHE A 205 -7.19 0.07 8.03
CA PHE A 205 -6.72 0.05 9.42
C PHE A 205 -7.78 -0.47 10.39
N SER A 206 -9.08 -0.23 10.16
CA SER A 206 -10.16 -0.81 10.96
C SER A 206 -10.26 -2.32 10.83
N HIS A 207 -9.89 -2.88 9.67
CA HIS A 207 -9.84 -4.33 9.46
C HIS A 207 -8.79 -5.01 10.36
N TYR A 208 -7.60 -4.41 10.50
CA TYR A 208 -6.48 -5.03 11.23
C TYR A 208 -6.38 -4.62 12.70
N PHE A 209 -6.92 -3.47 13.09
CA PHE A 209 -6.65 -2.89 14.40
C PHE A 209 -7.92 -2.54 15.17
N LEU A 210 -7.87 -2.75 16.49
CA LEU A 210 -8.88 -2.23 17.41
C LEU A 210 -8.91 -0.70 17.37
N LEU A 211 -10.06 -0.11 17.69
CA LEU A 211 -10.36 1.32 17.53
C LEU A 211 -9.21 2.27 17.91
N ASN A 212 -8.57 2.08 19.06
CA ASN A 212 -7.48 2.97 19.50
C ASN A 212 -6.26 2.94 18.57
N LEU A 213 -5.84 1.74 18.15
CA LEU A 213 -4.69 1.58 17.23
C LEU A 213 -5.07 1.92 15.80
N HIS A 214 -6.30 1.58 15.39
CA HIS A 214 -6.86 2.01 14.12
C HIS A 214 -6.77 3.54 13.99
N LEU A 215 -7.41 4.30 14.89
CA LEU A 215 -7.41 5.76 14.82
C LEU A 215 -5.99 6.34 14.87
N THR A 216 -5.08 5.71 15.62
CA THR A 216 -3.68 6.15 15.67
C THR A 216 -2.99 6.01 14.31
N TYR A 217 -3.06 4.84 13.68
CA TYR A 217 -2.36 4.60 12.41
C TYR A 217 -3.03 5.28 11.22
N TYR A 218 -4.36 5.34 11.23
CA TYR A 218 -5.14 6.12 10.30
C TYR A 218 -4.73 7.60 10.32
N THR A 219 -4.78 8.24 11.49
CA THR A 219 -4.41 9.65 11.62
C THR A 219 -2.96 9.91 11.22
N ASN A 220 -2.03 9.02 11.60
CA ASN A 220 -0.63 9.16 11.17
C ASN A 220 -0.46 9.03 9.65
N ALA A 221 -1.22 8.16 8.98
CA ALA A 221 -1.20 8.04 7.53
C ALA A 221 -1.76 9.30 6.87
N ILE A 222 -2.91 9.81 7.31
CA ILE A 222 -3.48 11.07 6.79
C ILE A 222 -2.51 12.25 7.00
N ASP A 223 -1.92 12.36 8.19
CA ASP A 223 -0.92 13.38 8.49
C ASP A 223 0.29 13.29 7.54
N THR A 224 0.76 12.06 7.27
CA THR A 224 1.86 11.83 6.33
C THR A 224 1.47 12.26 4.92
N LEU A 225 0.26 11.90 4.44
CA LEU A 225 -0.24 12.31 3.12
C LEU A 225 -0.31 13.84 2.99
N GLN A 226 -0.83 14.51 4.01
CA GLN A 226 -1.03 15.95 4.03
C GLN A 226 0.29 16.73 4.07
N HIS A 227 1.36 16.16 4.61
CA HIS A 227 2.67 16.83 4.71
C HIS A 227 3.69 16.39 3.66
N LEU A 228 3.47 15.27 2.98
CA LEU A 228 4.33 14.80 1.91
C LEU A 228 4.23 15.72 0.69
N ARG A 229 5.38 16.13 0.16
CA ARG A 229 5.49 17.02 -0.99
C ARG A 229 6.52 16.49 -1.98
N LEU A 230 6.34 16.79 -3.26
CA LEU A 230 7.33 16.47 -4.28
C LEU A 230 8.61 17.26 -4.07
N ASP A 231 9.75 16.60 -4.23
CA ASP A 231 11.02 17.31 -4.37
C ASP A 231 11.11 17.96 -5.75
N MET A 232 10.99 19.28 -5.77
CA MET A 232 11.04 20.09 -6.98
C MET A 232 12.46 20.60 -7.30
N SER A 233 13.48 20.10 -6.60
CA SER A 233 14.89 20.47 -6.85
C SER A 233 15.35 20.18 -8.28
N GLU A 234 14.82 19.13 -8.91
CA GLU A 234 15.11 18.74 -10.30
C GLU A 234 14.26 19.47 -11.35
N ARG A 235 13.44 20.46 -10.96
CA ARG A 235 12.46 21.09 -11.86
C ARG A 235 13.15 21.78 -13.05
N PRO A 236 12.82 21.40 -14.30
CA PRO A 236 13.26 22.15 -15.47
C PRO A 236 12.72 23.58 -15.41
N LEU A 237 13.42 24.54 -16.03
CA LEU A 237 12.99 25.96 -16.10
C LEU A 237 11.57 26.16 -16.67
N GLN A 238 11.05 25.18 -17.41
CA GLN A 238 9.72 25.17 -18.02
C GLN A 238 8.65 24.44 -17.18
N GLY A 239 9.02 23.91 -16.01
CA GLY A 239 8.16 23.07 -15.16
C GLY A 239 8.03 21.63 -15.64
N TYR A 240 7.29 20.81 -14.88
CA TYR A 240 6.99 19.42 -15.22
C TYR A 240 5.65 19.30 -15.94
N GLY A 241 5.29 20.25 -16.81
CA GLY A 241 3.93 20.39 -17.36
C GLY A 241 3.31 19.09 -17.90
N TYR A 242 4.11 18.17 -18.42
CA TYR A 242 3.66 16.83 -18.79
C TYR A 242 3.20 15.98 -17.60
N ILE A 243 3.98 15.89 -16.51
CA ILE A 243 3.64 15.16 -15.28
C ILE A 243 2.37 15.73 -14.64
N GLU A 244 2.23 17.06 -14.66
CA GLU A 244 1.05 17.76 -14.13
C GLU A 244 -0.22 17.46 -14.95
N THR A 245 -0.05 17.26 -16.27
CA THR A 245 -1.14 16.93 -17.20
C THR A 245 -1.58 15.47 -17.03
N ILE A 246 -0.64 14.53 -17.03
CA ILE A 246 -0.96 13.09 -16.93
C ILE A 246 -1.52 12.69 -15.55
N GLY A 247 -1.28 13.49 -14.50
CA GLY A 247 -1.91 13.28 -13.19
C GLY A 247 -3.44 13.39 -13.22
N THR A 248 -4.01 13.98 -14.28
CA THR A 248 -5.45 14.15 -14.49
C THR A 248 -6.01 13.25 -15.59
N TRP A 249 -5.20 12.31 -16.09
CA TRP A 249 -5.63 11.31 -17.07
C TRP A 249 -6.41 10.20 -16.38
N LEU A 250 -7.30 9.57 -17.15
CA LEU A 250 -8.19 8.54 -16.64
C LEU A 250 -7.43 7.22 -16.53
N ILE A 251 -7.64 6.48 -15.45
CA ILE A 251 -7.05 5.16 -15.25
C ILE A 251 -8.14 4.12 -15.38
N LEU A 252 -7.93 3.13 -16.26
CA LEU A 252 -8.87 2.06 -16.54
C LEU A 252 -8.16 0.71 -16.71
N PRO A 253 -8.85 -0.41 -16.47
CA PRO A 253 -8.40 -1.71 -16.91
C PRO A 253 -8.19 -1.74 -18.43
N GLN A 254 -7.10 -2.36 -18.88
CA GLN A 254 -6.68 -2.36 -20.29
C GLN A 254 -7.77 -2.89 -21.23
N GLU A 255 -8.53 -3.88 -20.78
CA GLU A 255 -9.62 -4.48 -21.54
C GLU A 255 -10.83 -3.57 -21.76
N LEU A 256 -10.94 -2.44 -21.04
CA LEU A 256 -12.10 -1.54 -21.11
C LEU A 256 -11.89 -0.29 -21.97
N ILE A 257 -10.69 -0.04 -22.50
CA ILE A 257 -10.34 1.21 -23.21
C ILE A 257 -11.36 1.58 -24.29
N ASN A 258 -11.76 0.61 -25.11
CA ASN A 258 -12.63 0.81 -26.28
C ASN A 258 -14.07 0.31 -26.07
N SER A 259 -14.38 -0.20 -24.89
CA SER A 259 -15.67 -0.81 -24.59
C SER A 259 -16.34 -0.22 -23.35
N ILE A 260 -15.75 0.83 -22.77
CA ILE A 260 -16.30 1.44 -21.57
C ILE A 260 -17.65 2.10 -21.87
N SER A 261 -18.62 1.79 -21.04
CA SER A 261 -19.99 2.28 -21.15
C SER A 261 -20.42 3.03 -19.90
N GLU A 262 -21.45 3.85 -20.06
CA GLU A 262 -22.12 4.54 -18.94
C GLU A 262 -22.58 3.56 -17.86
N ASP A 263 -23.19 2.45 -18.26
CA ASP A 263 -23.69 1.44 -17.33
C ASP A 263 -22.56 0.85 -16.47
N GLN A 264 -21.39 0.59 -17.05
CA GLN A 264 -20.24 0.06 -16.31
C GLN A 264 -19.65 1.06 -15.32
N LEU A 265 -19.72 2.36 -15.59
CA LEU A 265 -19.16 3.42 -14.73
C LEU A 265 -20.14 3.91 -13.67
N PHE A 266 -21.43 3.98 -13.99
CA PHE A 266 -22.44 4.65 -13.16
C PHE A 266 -23.46 3.69 -12.55
N SER A 267 -23.55 2.43 -12.99
CA SER A 267 -24.31 1.41 -12.25
C SER A 267 -23.56 0.87 -11.03
N LEU A 268 -22.32 1.35 -10.79
CA LEU A 268 -21.51 0.99 -9.63
C LEU A 268 -22.14 1.39 -8.29
N ASP A 269 -23.14 2.29 -8.30
CA ASP A 269 -23.85 2.78 -7.12
C ASP A 269 -24.82 1.74 -6.50
N ALA A 270 -25.05 0.59 -7.15
CA ALA A 270 -25.95 -0.45 -6.62
C ALA A 270 -25.30 -1.38 -5.56
N LEU A 271 -23.98 -1.40 -5.42
CA LEU A 271 -23.27 -2.29 -4.49
C LEU A 271 -22.06 -1.56 -3.90
N ALA A 272 -22.30 -0.90 -2.77
CA ALA A 272 -21.28 -0.34 -1.92
C ALA A 272 -20.23 -1.42 -1.53
N PHE A 273 -18.97 -1.00 -1.56
CA PHE A 273 -17.84 -1.49 -0.76
C PHE A 273 -18.16 -2.67 0.17
N GLY A 274 -17.79 -3.87 -0.27
CA GLY A 274 -17.68 -5.07 0.57
C GLY A 274 -16.22 -5.38 0.86
#